data_AF-A0A6P3HU12-F1
#
_entry.id   AF-A0A6P3HU12-F1
#
_cell.length_a   1.000
_cell.length_b   1.000
_cell.length_c   1.000
_cell.angle_alpha   90.00
_cell.angle_beta   90.00
_cell.angle_gamma   90.00
#
_symmetry.space_group_name_H-M   'P 1'
#
loop_
_entity.id
_entity.type
_entity.pdbx_description
1 polymer ?
#
loop_
_entity_poly.entity_id
_entity_poly.type
_entity_poly.pdbx_seq_one_letter_code
_entity_poly.pdbx_strand_id
1 'polypeptide(L)'
;MAKSHVEAVYVKVSCCTELVMVSVSPCAYRHRYIFADELYLRSGCPVTWIQTYMYDFIYPVYECQDKDNNNAYMLKNNVVSEQALLFQTELYFPPRDIRYGPQKIPLECSASR
;
A
#
# COMPACT_ATOMS: atom_id res chain seq x y z
N MET A 1 -1.53 -6.59 -22.92
CA MET A 1 -2.79 -6.46 -22.16
C MET A 1 -3.07 -7.78 -21.47
N ALA A 2 -2.87 -7.87 -20.14
CA ALA A 2 -3.23 -9.03 -19.34
C ALA A 2 -4.33 -8.60 -18.36
N LYS A 3 -5.53 -9.18 -18.48
CA LYS A 3 -6.63 -9.02 -17.53
C LYS A 3 -6.41 -10.00 -16.38
N SER A 4 -5.77 -9.52 -15.32
CA SER A 4 -5.85 -10.17 -14.01
C SER A 4 -7.18 -9.78 -13.36
N HIS A 5 -7.89 -10.76 -12.81
CA HIS A 5 -9.17 -10.61 -12.13
C HIS A 5 -8.94 -9.94 -10.75
N VAL A 6 -8.44 -8.71 -10.75
CA VAL A 6 -8.20 -7.91 -9.54
C VAL A 6 -9.55 -7.40 -9.07
N GLU A 7 -9.94 -7.73 -7.84
CA GLU A 7 -10.98 -6.97 -7.17
C GLU A 7 -10.50 -5.53 -7.18
N ALA A 8 -11.19 -4.64 -7.90
CA ALA A 8 -10.73 -3.27 -8.08
C ALA A 8 -10.79 -2.53 -6.73
N VAL A 9 -9.74 -2.67 -5.94
CA VAL A 9 -9.46 -1.86 -4.77
C VAL A 9 -8.98 -0.52 -5.30
N TYR A 10 -9.64 0.56 -4.90
CA TYR A 10 -9.22 1.90 -5.29
C TYR A 10 -8.08 2.33 -4.39
N VAL A 11 -6.89 2.40 -4.96
CA VAL A 11 -5.66 2.77 -4.26
C VAL A 11 -5.05 3.99 -4.93
N LYS A 12 -4.65 4.98 -4.13
CA LYS A 12 -3.87 6.13 -4.56
C LYS A 12 -2.55 6.12 -3.80
N VAL A 13 -1.44 6.32 -4.52
CA VAL A 13 -0.11 6.49 -3.92
C VAL A 13 0.39 7.90 -4.21
N SER A 14 1.08 8.49 -3.24
CA SER A 14 1.74 9.79 -3.33
C SER A 14 2.99 9.75 -2.46
N CYS A 15 4.08 10.39 -2.88
CA CYS A 15 5.30 10.40 -2.08
C CYS A 15 6.09 11.69 -2.26
N CYS A 16 6.91 11.96 -1.25
CA CYS A 16 7.99 12.93 -1.27
C CYS A 16 9.31 12.24 -0.89
N THR A 17 10.37 13.02 -0.71
CA THR A 17 11.70 12.53 -0.30
C THR A 17 11.71 11.88 1.08
N GLU A 18 10.73 12.18 1.94
CA GLU A 18 10.70 11.73 3.33
C GLU A 18 9.59 10.71 3.59
N LEU A 19 8.44 10.85 2.94
CA LEU A 19 7.22 10.09 3.24
C LEU A 19 6.61 9.45 1.99
N VAL A 20 6.00 8.28 2.19
CA VAL A 20 5.06 7.67 1.26
C VAL A 20 3.68 7.64 1.91
N MET A 21 2.69 8.07 1.15
CA MET A 21 1.28 8.03 1.50
C MET A 21 0.55 7.11 0.52
N VAL A 22 -0.13 6.09 1.06
CA VAL A 22 -1.03 5.22 0.30
C VAL A 22 -2.42 5.36 0.89
N SER A 23 -3.38 5.81 0.08
CA SER A 23 -4.78 5.93 0.45
C SER A 23 -5.59 4.83 -0.24
N VAL A 24 -6.36 4.09 0.54
CA VAL A 24 -7.19 2.98 0.07
C VAL A 24 -8.65 3.28 0.38
N SER A 25 -9.53 3.10 -0.60
CA SER A 25 -10.97 3.13 -0.35
C SER A 25 -11.43 1.79 0.24
N PRO A 26 -12.19 1.78 1.34
CA PRO A 26 -12.76 0.56 1.90
C PRO A 26 -13.87 -0.04 1.00
N CYS A 27 -14.36 0.72 0.03
CA CYS A 27 -15.38 0.26 -0.91
C CYS A 27 -14.72 -0.46 -2.10
N ALA A 28 -14.72 -1.79 -2.06
CA ALA A 28 -14.28 -2.62 -3.17
C ALA A 28 -15.43 -2.94 -4.15
N TYR A 29 -15.05 -3.39 -5.35
CA TYR A 29 -15.98 -3.87 -6.38
C TYR A 29 -16.99 -4.90 -5.81
N ARG A 30 -18.26 -4.81 -6.23
CA ARG A 30 -19.41 -5.61 -5.73
C ARG A 30 -19.82 -5.36 -4.27
N HIS A 31 -19.69 -4.14 -3.76
CA HIS A 31 -20.16 -3.74 -2.42
C HIS A 31 -19.49 -4.53 -1.28
N ARG A 32 -18.26 -4.99 -1.50
CA ARG A 32 -17.46 -5.57 -0.42
C ARG A 32 -16.80 -4.44 0.34
N TYR A 33 -16.91 -4.52 1.65
CA TYR A 33 -16.23 -3.63 2.57
C TYR A 33 -14.92 -4.29 2.99
N ILE A 34 -13.80 -3.63 2.69
CA ILE A 34 -12.49 -4.04 3.14
C ILE A 34 -12.28 -3.51 4.55
N PHE A 35 -11.85 -4.35 5.48
CA PHE A 35 -11.46 -3.93 6.82
C PHE A 35 -10.01 -3.47 6.82
N ALA A 36 -9.71 -2.46 7.65
CA ALA A 36 -8.36 -1.88 7.74
C ALA A 36 -7.29 -2.91 8.15
N ASP A 37 -7.64 -3.93 8.95
CA ASP A 37 -6.74 -5.00 9.38
C ASP A 37 -6.55 -6.11 8.33
N GLU A 38 -7.29 -6.07 7.22
CA GLU A 38 -7.02 -6.93 6.05
C GLU A 38 -5.96 -6.32 5.14
N LEU A 39 -5.47 -5.11 5.42
CA LEU A 39 -4.58 -4.38 4.54
C LEU A 39 -3.24 -4.11 5.20
N TYR A 40 -2.18 -4.40 4.45
CA TYR A 40 -0.80 -4.15 4.87
C TYR A 40 -0.03 -3.52 3.73
N LEU A 41 0.80 -2.52 4.02
CA LEU A 41 1.91 -2.20 3.13
C LEU A 41 2.99 -3.25 3.31
N ARG A 42 3.49 -3.74 2.18
CA ARG A 42 4.32 -4.94 2.11
C ARG A 42 3.62 -6.07 2.87
N SER A 43 4.37 -6.96 3.50
CA SER A 43 3.83 -8.09 4.23
C SER A 43 3.67 -7.84 5.74
N GLY A 44 3.59 -6.58 6.22
CA GLY A 44 3.56 -6.34 7.67
C GLY A 44 3.27 -4.92 8.18
N CYS A 45 3.20 -3.88 7.34
CA CYS A 45 3.01 -2.52 7.83
C CYS A 45 1.51 -2.14 7.84
N PRO A 46 0.88 -1.97 9.01
CA PRO A 46 -0.57 -1.79 9.11
C PRO A 46 -1.05 -0.41 8.66
N VAL A 47 -2.37 -0.23 8.55
CA VAL A 47 -2.98 1.09 8.34
C VAL A 47 -2.60 2.03 9.48
N THR A 48 -2.22 3.28 9.15
CA THR A 48 -1.83 4.29 10.13
C THR A 48 -3.00 5.18 10.55
N TRP A 49 -3.92 5.44 9.63
CA TRP A 49 -5.09 6.28 9.89
C TRP A 49 -6.33 5.70 9.23
N ILE A 50 -7.42 5.58 9.99
CA ILE A 50 -8.66 4.93 9.57
C ILE A 50 -9.78 5.97 9.57
N GLN A 51 -10.40 6.18 8.41
CA GLN A 51 -11.63 6.96 8.25
C GLN A 51 -12.72 6.10 7.62
N THR A 52 -13.97 6.55 7.71
CA THR A 52 -15.14 5.81 7.18
C THR A 52 -15.03 5.46 5.70
N TYR A 53 -14.37 6.30 4.90
CA TYR A 53 -14.28 6.14 3.44
C TYR A 53 -12.84 6.11 2.92
N MET A 54 -11.84 6.12 3.80
CA MET A 54 -10.44 6.15 3.39
C MET A 54 -9.55 5.60 4.50
N TYR A 55 -8.61 4.75 4.10
CA TYR A 55 -7.55 4.24 4.96
C TYR A 55 -6.21 4.76 4.45
N ASP A 56 -5.47 5.43 5.32
CA ASP A 56 -4.17 5.98 4.96
C ASP A 56 -3.04 5.21 5.65
N PHE A 57 -2.06 4.83 4.83
CA PHE A 57 -0.75 4.39 5.24
C PHE A 57 0.22 5.54 5.03
N ILE A 58 0.74 6.10 6.12
CA ILE A 58 1.67 7.22 6.12
C ILE A 58 2.95 6.73 6.78
N TYR A 59 3.97 6.48 5.97
CA TYR A 59 5.24 5.94 6.44
C TYR A 59 6.43 6.72 5.89
N PRO A 60 7.54 6.79 6.64
CA PRO A 60 8.81 7.24 6.09
C PRO A 60 9.28 6.36 4.93
N VAL A 61 10.02 6.94 3.98
CA VAL A 61 10.52 6.21 2.80
C VAL A 61 11.55 5.13 3.16
N TYR A 62 12.26 5.31 4.27
CA TYR A 62 13.10 4.33 4.92
C TYR A 62 12.22 3.70 6.00
N GLU A 63 11.99 2.41 6.11
CA GLU A 63 11.24 1.85 7.26
C GLU A 63 9.73 2.18 7.40
N CYS A 64 8.96 1.09 7.37
CA CYS A 64 7.76 0.95 8.15
C CYS A 64 7.97 -0.15 9.20
N GLN A 65 7.61 0.10 10.45
CA GLN A 65 7.77 -0.85 11.55
C GLN A 65 6.46 -1.64 11.74
N ASP A 66 6.56 -2.96 11.70
CA ASP A 66 5.46 -3.86 12.04
C ASP A 66 5.24 -3.82 13.56
N LYS A 67 4.00 -3.51 13.94
CA LYS A 67 3.60 -3.31 15.34
C LYS A 67 3.65 -4.61 16.16
N ASP A 68 3.61 -5.77 15.53
CA ASP A 68 3.46 -7.07 16.20
C ASP A 68 4.78 -7.85 16.34
N ASN A 69 5.79 -7.58 15.50
CA ASN A 69 7.03 -8.38 15.48
C ASN A 69 8.33 -7.55 15.46
N ASN A 70 8.26 -6.22 15.60
CA ASN A 70 9.39 -5.29 15.54
C ASN A 70 10.23 -5.37 14.25
N ASN A 71 9.74 -6.00 13.18
CA ASN A 71 10.45 -6.02 11.91
C ASN A 71 10.31 -4.68 11.20
N ALA A 72 11.46 -4.14 10.78
CA ALA A 72 11.54 -2.95 9.95
C ALA A 72 11.53 -3.36 8.46
N TYR A 73 10.60 -2.80 7.71
CA TYR A 73 10.44 -3.04 6.27
C TYR A 73 10.85 -1.79 5.49
N MET A 74 11.97 -1.85 4.77
CA MET A 74 12.45 -0.75 3.90
C MET A 74 11.72 -0.70 2.55
N LEU A 75 11.19 0.46 2.16
CA LEU A 75 10.66 0.65 0.80
C LEU A 75 11.81 0.61 -0.20
N LYS A 76 11.57 0.05 -1.39
CA LYS A 76 12.59 0.05 -2.45
C LYS A 76 12.60 1.42 -3.10
N ASN A 77 13.77 2.05 -3.19
CA ASN A 77 13.97 3.27 -3.97
C ASN A 77 14.99 3.02 -5.08
N ASN A 78 14.69 3.53 -6.27
CA ASN A 78 15.59 3.55 -7.41
C ASN A 78 15.78 4.99 -7.87
N VAL A 79 17.01 5.35 -8.20
CA VAL A 79 17.30 6.64 -8.84
C VAL A 79 16.95 6.51 -10.31
N VAL A 80 15.94 7.25 -10.78
CA VAL A 80 15.50 7.20 -12.19
C VAL A 80 16.10 8.34 -13.01
N SER A 81 16.46 9.44 -12.35
CA SER A 81 17.29 10.51 -12.92
C SER A 81 18.05 11.22 -11.80
N GLU A 82 18.98 12.13 -12.13
CA GLU A 82 19.73 12.93 -11.14
C GLU A 82 18.81 13.65 -10.13
N GLN A 83 17.60 13.99 -10.57
CA GLN A 83 16.63 14.80 -9.82
C GLN A 83 15.39 14.02 -9.39
N ALA A 84 15.26 12.73 -9.73
CA ALA A 84 14.04 11.96 -9.45
C ALA A 84 14.33 10.63 -8.78
N LEU A 85 13.66 10.40 -7.65
CA LEU A 85 13.60 9.12 -6.94
C LEU A 85 12.29 8.42 -7.32
N LEU A 86 12.37 7.15 -7.67
CA LEU A 86 11.21 6.26 -7.82
C LEU A 86 11.13 5.37 -6.59
N PHE A 87 10.00 5.42 -5.92
CA PHE A 87 9.66 4.56 -4.80
C PHE A 87 8.74 3.45 -5.29
N GLN A 88 9.07 2.22 -4.92
CA GLN A 88 8.29 1.02 -5.23
C GLN A 88 7.90 0.32 -3.93
N THR A 89 6.62 0.00 -3.82
CA THR A 89 6.05 -0.75 -2.71
C THR A 89 4.94 -1.67 -3.20
N GLU A 90 4.34 -2.43 -2.30
CA GLU A 90 3.20 -3.29 -2.59
C GLU A 90 2.16 -3.15 -1.48
N LEU A 91 0.88 -3.14 -1.84
CA LEU A 91 -0.23 -3.32 -0.90
C LEU A 91 -0.61 -4.80 -0.90
N TYR A 92 -0.56 -5.41 0.27
CA TYR A 92 -0.98 -6.79 0.51
C TYR A 92 -2.40 -6.79 1.10
N PHE A 93 -3.28 -7.54 0.45
CA PHE A 93 -4.68 -7.68 0.82
C PHE A 93 -5.05 -9.16 0.92
N PRO A 94 -4.89 -9.79 2.11
CA PRO A 94 -5.48 -11.07 2.43
C PRO A 94 -6.96 -10.92 2.84
N PRO A 95 -7.94 -11.13 1.93
CA PRO A 95 -9.34 -11.04 2.30
C PRO A 95 -9.69 -12.13 3.32
N ARG A 96 -10.53 -11.79 4.30
CA ARG A 96 -11.11 -12.77 5.24
C ARG A 96 -12.01 -13.80 4.54
N ASP A 97 -12.57 -13.42 3.39
CA ASP A 97 -13.34 -14.33 2.54
C ASP A 97 -12.41 -15.34 1.85
N ILE A 98 -12.34 -16.55 2.40
CA ILE A 98 -11.50 -17.67 1.92
C ILE A 98 -11.75 -18.06 0.46
N ARG A 99 -12.83 -17.58 -0.17
CA ARG A 99 -13.09 -17.79 -1.60
C ARG A 99 -12.09 -17.05 -2.49
N TYR A 100 -11.38 -16.07 -1.94
CA TYR A 100 -10.40 -15.25 -2.65
C TYR A 100 -9.03 -15.44 -2.03
N GLY A 101 -8.02 -15.61 -2.88
CA GLY A 101 -6.63 -15.66 -2.44
C GLY A 101 -6.12 -14.26 -2.04
N PRO A 102 -5.01 -14.20 -1.31
CA PRO A 102 -4.34 -12.94 -1.02
C PRO A 102 -3.93 -12.22 -2.31
N GLN A 103 -4.14 -10.91 -2.35
CA GLN A 103 -3.78 -10.05 -3.46
C GLN A 103 -2.56 -9.20 -3.11
N LYS A 104 -1.69 -8.99 -4.11
CA LYS A 104 -0.56 -8.07 -4.04
C LYS A 104 -0.71 -7.04 -5.14
N ILE A 105 -0.80 -5.78 -4.75
CA ILE A 105 -1.00 -4.66 -5.67
C ILE A 105 0.31 -3.85 -5.69
N PRO A 106 1.09 -3.89 -6.78
CA PRO A 106 2.31 -3.09 -6.88
C PRO A 106 1.94 -1.61 -6.96
N LEU A 107 2.68 -0.78 -6.23
CA LEU A 107 2.49 0.66 -6.16
C LEU A 107 3.83 1.35 -6.44
N GLU A 108 3.77 2.40 -7.26
CA GLU A 108 4.93 3.17 -7.65
C GLU A 108 4.61 4.65 -7.61
N CYS A 109 5.56 5.46 -7.14
CA CYS A 109 5.46 6.91 -7.18
C CYS A 109 6.86 7.51 -7.32
N SER A 110 6.94 8.70 -7.89
CA SER A 110 8.18 9.44 -8.01
C SER A 110 8.13 10.73 -7.21
N ALA A 111 9.28 11.10 -6.64
CA ALA A 111 9.48 12.40 -6.00
C ALA A 111 10.70 13.08 -6.64
N SER A 112 10.61 14.41 -6.78
CA SER A 112 11.80 15.21 -7.05
C SER A 112 12.70 15.21 -5.81
N ARG A 113 14.01 15.11 -6.02
CA ARG A 113 15.03 15.43 -5.01
C ARG A 113 15.04 16.91 -4.70
#